data_AF-A0A1V5QM67-F1
#
_entry.id   AF-A0A1V5QM67-F1
#
_cell.length_a   1.000
_cell.length_b   1.000
_cell.length_c   1.000
_cell.angle_alpha   90.00
_cell.angle_beta   90.00
_cell.angle_gamma   90.00
#
_symmetry.space_group_name_H-M   'P 1'
#
loop_
_entity.id
_entity.type
_entity.pdbx_description
1 polymer ?
#
loop_
_entity_poly.entity_id
_entity_poly.type
_entity_poly.pdbx_seq_one_letter_code
_entity_poly.pdbx_strand_id
1 'polypeptide(L)' 'MEGERHTVANYLKEKISSMDGVDFCAYKLDHPLDNRAKFIIKAKNPKKALTDAIKQAKEELSEFKSSMEKIK' A
#
# COMPACT_ATOMS: atom_id res chain seq x y z
N MET A 1 6.08 -8.34 -4.66
CA MET A 1 7.05 -7.23 -4.65
C MET A 1 8.37 -7.79 -4.15
N GLU A 2 9.43 -7.62 -4.91
CA GLU A 2 10.77 -8.12 -4.55
C GLU A 2 11.52 -7.07 -3.74
N GLY A 3 12.18 -7.48 -2.65
CA GLY A 3 12.88 -6.58 -1.73
C GLY A 3 11.98 -5.99 -0.64
N GLU A 4 10.67 -5.92 -0.88
CA GLU A 4 9.69 -5.37 0.08
C GLU A 4 9.07 -6.46 0.96
N ARG A 5 9.08 -6.21 2.28
CA ARG A 5 8.53 -7.11 3.32
C ARG A 5 7.25 -6.52 3.90
N HIS A 6 7.27 -6.13 5.17
CA HIS A 6 6.07 -5.71 5.90
C HIS A 6 5.76 -4.22 5.75
N THR A 7 6.77 -3.34 5.67
CA THR A 7 6.54 -1.89 5.76
C THR A 7 5.63 -1.38 4.65
N VAL A 8 6.09 -1.48 3.40
CA VAL A 8 5.30 -1.07 2.23
C VAL A 8 4.06 -1.94 2.07
N ALA A 9 4.19 -3.25 2.32
CA ALA A 9 3.06 -4.17 2.12
C ALA A 9 1.90 -3.91 3.09
N ASN A 10 2.21 -3.66 4.37
CA ASN A 10 1.20 -3.40 5.37
C ASN A 10 0.52 -2.05 5.12
N TYR A 11 1.31 -1.01 4.82
CA TYR A 11 0.76 0.30 4.48
C TYR A 11 -0.20 0.23 3.29
N LEU A 12 0.22 -0.40 2.18
CA LEU A 12 -0.65 -0.55 1.01
C LEU A 12 -1.88 -1.42 1.31
N LYS A 13 -1.75 -2.47 2.12
CA LYS A 13 -2.87 -3.32 2.55
C LYS A 13 -3.93 -2.50 3.30
N GLU A 14 -3.54 -1.70 4.30
CA GLU A 14 -4.48 -0.85 5.03
C GLU A 14 -5.13 0.19 4.12
N LYS A 15 -4.33 0.82 3.27
CA LYS A 15 -4.79 1.84 2.32
C LYS A 15 -5.83 1.29 1.35
N ILE A 16 -5.52 0.17 0.69
CA ILE A 16 -6.40 -0.47 -0.29
C ILE A 16 -7.67 -1.01 0.39
N SER A 17 -7.55 -1.58 1.60
CA SER A 17 -8.71 -2.08 2.36
C SER A 17 -9.72 -0.99 2.72
N SER A 18 -9.26 0.27 2.79
CA SER A 18 -10.10 1.43 3.13
C SER A 18 -10.78 2.08 1.91
N MET A 19 -10.55 1.58 0.70
CA MET A 19 -11.09 2.17 -0.53
C MET A 19 -12.49 1.63 -0.86
N ASP A 20 -13.36 2.51 -1.35
CA ASP A 20 -14.69 2.10 -1.82
C ASP A 20 -14.61 1.08 -2.96
N GLY A 21 -15.41 0.02 -2.86
CA GLY A 21 -15.49 -1.05 -3.86
C GLY A 21 -14.36 -2.08 -3.78
N VAL A 22 -13.59 -2.08 -2.69
CA VAL A 22 -12.68 -3.16 -2.31
C VAL A 22 -13.38 -4.06 -1.29
N ASP A 23 -13.53 -5.34 -1.63
CA ASP A 23 -14.15 -6.34 -0.74
C ASP A 23 -13.13 -6.93 0.23
N PHE A 24 -11.87 -7.08 -0.21
CA PHE A 24 -10.80 -7.69 0.59
C PHE A 24 -9.42 -7.31 0.07
N CYS A 25 -8.48 -7.03 0.98
CA CYS A 25 -7.07 -6.91 0.66
C CYS A 25 -6.20 -7.54 1.75
N ALA A 26 -5.23 -8.35 1.33
CA ALA A 26 -4.23 -8.93 2.22
C ALA A 26 -2.88 -9.05 1.50
N TYR A 27 -1.82 -9.18 2.29
CA TYR A 27 -0.53 -9.64 1.81
C TYR A 27 -0.12 -10.88 2.60
N LYS A 28 0.70 -11.72 1.97
CA LYS A 28 1.35 -12.86 2.62
C LYS A 28 2.83 -12.90 2.28
N LEU A 29 3.60 -13.38 3.24
CA LEU A 29 4.93 -13.92 3.04
C LEU A 29 4.80 -15.44 3.05
N ASP A 30 5.41 -16.14 2.10
CA ASP A 30 5.34 -17.62 2.11
C ASP A 30 6.23 -18.19 3.23
N HIS A 31 7.35 -17.53 3.53
CA HIS A 31 8.20 -17.80 4.69
C HIS A 31 8.55 -16.50 5.45
N PRO A 32 8.68 -16.50 6.79
CA PRO A 32 9.01 -15.28 7.55
C PRO A 32 10.28 -14.57 7.08
N LEU A 33 11.28 -15.32 6.59
CA LEU A 33 12.55 -14.79 6.07
C LEU A 33 12.51 -14.39 4.60
N ASP A 34 11.36 -14.55 3.92
CA ASP A 34 11.24 -14.12 2.54
C ASP A 34 11.27 -12.59 2.41
N ASN A 35 11.88 -12.16 1.31
CA ASN A 35 11.91 -10.77 0.87
C ASN A 35 10.87 -10.51 -0.23
N ARG A 36 9.82 -11.34 -0.30
CA ARG A 36 8.81 -11.27 -1.35
C ARG A 36 7.40 -11.30 -0.76
N ALA A 37 6.78 -10.12 -0.66
CA ALA A 37 5.36 -10.01 -0.35
C ALA A 37 4.48 -10.30 -1.58
N LYS A 38 3.51 -11.20 -1.41
CA LYS A 38 2.44 -11.49 -2.39
C LYS A 38 1.15 -10.83 -1.93
N PHE A 39 0.56 -10.01 -2.79
CA PHE A 39 -0.70 -9.32 -2.53
C PHE A 39 -1.89 -10.04 -3.13
N ILE A 40 -3.00 -9.99 -2.41
CA ILE A 40 -4.31 -10.49 -2.84
C ILE A 40 -5.30 -9.35 -2.66
N ILE A 41 -5.93 -8.94 -3.76
CA ILE A 41 -6.92 -7.85 -3.78
C ILE A 41 -8.18 -8.38 -4.45
N LYS A 42 -9.30 -8.36 -3.73
CA LYS A 42 -10.64 -8.62 -4.25
C LYS A 42 -11.40 -7.32 -4.27
N ALA A 43 -11.75 -6.86 -5.45
CA ALA A 43 -12.44 -5.60 -5.69
C ALA A 43 -13.12 -5.65 -7.05
N LYS A 44 -14.05 -4.72 -7.30
CA LYS A 44 -14.66 -4.58 -8.64
C LYS A 44 -13.62 -4.27 -9.72
N ASN A 45 -12.59 -3.49 -9.39
CA ASN A 45 -11.47 -3.19 -10.28
C ASN A 45 -10.14 -3.15 -9.48
N PRO A 46 -9.49 -4.30 -9.26
CA PRO A 46 -8.35 -4.41 -8.34
C PRO A 46 -7.11 -3.63 -8.83
N LYS A 47 -6.91 -3.55 -10.16
CA LYS A 47 -5.80 -2.79 -10.74
C LYS A 47 -5.96 -1.28 -10.48
N LYS A 48 -7.19 -0.78 -10.62
CA LYS A 48 -7.51 0.62 -10.30
C LYS A 48 -7.27 0.91 -8.82
N ALA A 49 -7.80 0.07 -7.92
CA ALA A 49 -7.60 0.23 -6.48
C ALA A 49 -6.11 0.30 -6.10
N LEU A 50 -5.27 -0.58 -6.65
CA LEU A 50 -3.83 -0.55 -6.42
C LEU A 50 -3.18 0.74 -6.94
N THR A 51 -3.55 1.19 -8.14
CA THR A 51 -2.96 2.38 -8.77
C THR A 51 -3.34 3.64 -7.99
N ASP A 52 -4.60 3.76 -7.59
CA ASP A 52 -5.12 4.87 -6.81
C ASP A 52 -4.48 4.91 -5.42
N ALA A 53 -4.30 3.76 -4.76
CA ALA A 53 -3.60 3.67 -3.48
C ALA A 53 -2.15 4.17 -3.57
N ILE A 54 -1.42 3.79 -4.63
CA ILE A 54 -0.05 4.28 -4.86
C ILE A 54 -0.04 5.78 -5.12
N LYS A 55 -1.03 6.31 -5.84
CA LYS A 55 -1.13 7.75 -6.12
C LYS A 55 -1.33 8.54 -4.82
N GLN A 56 -2.29 8.12 -4.00
CA GLN A 56 -2.55 8.74 -2.70
C GLN A 56 -1.33 8.65 -1.78
N ALA A 57 -0.61 7.52 -1.78
CA ALA A 57 0.60 7.37 -0.99
C ALA A 57 1.69 8.40 -1.36
N LYS A 58 1.84 8.70 -2.66
CA LYS A 58 2.77 9.72 -3.13
C LYS A 58 2.34 11.13 -2.73
N GLU A 59 1.04 11.42 -2.79
CA GLU A 59 0.46 12.69 -2.37
C GLU A 59 0.71 12.91 -0.86
N GLU A 60 0.39 11.93 -0.01
CA GLU A 60 0.65 11.97 1.43
C GLU A 60 2.13 12.20 1.77
N LEU A 61 3.04 11.51 1.07
CA LEU A 61 4.48 11.70 1.25
C LEU A 61 4.92 13.12 0.87
N SER A 62 4.34 13.69 -0.19
CA SER A 62 4.63 15.06 -0.60
C SER A 62 4.12 16.07 0.44
N GLU A 63 2.90 15.90 0.93
CA GLU A 63 2.30 16.77 1.96
C GLU A 63 3.07 16.69 3.28
N PHE A 64 3.46 15.48 3.69
CA PHE A 64 4.29 15.26 4.86
C PHE A 64 5.64 15.98 4.71
N LYS A 65 6.32 15.83 3.57
CA LYS A 65 7.59 16.51 3.31
C LYS A 65 7.45 18.02 3.40
N SER A 66 6.45 18.60 2.74
CA SER A 66 6.20 20.05 2.79
C SER A 66 5.84 20.55 4.20
N SER A 67 5.14 19.74 4.99
CA SER A 67 4.82 20.08 6.38
C SER A 67 6.07 20.06 7.27
N MET A 68 6.95 19.07 7.07
CA MET A 68 8.22 18.98 7.78
C MET A 68 9.17 20.14 7.45
N GLU A 69 9.20 20.59 6.19
CA GLU A 69 9.99 21.75 5.76
C GLU A 69 9.51 23.07 6.39
N LYS A 70 8.22 23.19 6.74
CA LYS A 70 7.66 24.37 7.42
C LYS A 70 7.91 24.39 8.93
N ILE A 71 8.18 23.22 9.53
CA ILE A 71 8.44 23.06 10.96
C ILE A 71 9.94 23.24 11.27
N LYS A 72 10.80 23.07 10.27
CA LYS A 72 12.26 23.24 10.36
C LYS A 72 12.66 24.70 10.18
#